data_AF-A0AB36FPL3-F1
#
_entry.id   AF-A0AB36FPL3-F1
#
_cell.length_a   1.000
_cell.length_b   1.000
_cell.length_c   1.000
_cell.angle_alpha   90.00
_cell.angle_beta   90.00
_cell.angle_gamma   90.00
#
_symmetry.space_group_name_H-M   'P 1'
#
loop_
_entity.id
_entity.type
_entity.pdbx_description
1 polymer ?
#
loop_
_entity_poly.entity_id
_entity_poly.type
_entity_poly.pdbx_seq_one_letter_code
_entity_poly.pdbx_strand_id
1 'polypeptide(L)' 'MDSFVASARMNQYERGVHAPDFKTVEALSAVLRVPTAFLFCIEDELAEKILDWSSQC' A
#
# COMPACT_ATOMS: atom_id res chain seq x y z
N MET A 1 -13.04 -10.47 16.25
CA MET A 1 -13.59 -9.43 15.38
C MET A 1 -12.97 -9.56 13.99
N ASP A 2 -13.81 -9.93 13.01
CA ASP A 2 -13.83 -9.34 11.66
C ASP A 2 -12.82 -9.72 10.57
N SER A 3 -12.34 -10.97 10.52
CA SER A 3 -11.67 -11.49 9.29
C SER A 3 -12.56 -11.39 8.04
N PHE A 4 -13.89 -11.49 8.21
CA PHE A 4 -14.87 -11.35 7.13
C PHE A 4 -15.04 -9.91 6.62
N VAL A 5 -14.82 -8.89 7.47
CA VAL A 5 -14.93 -7.48 7.06
C VAL A 5 -13.59 -6.99 6.49
N ALA A 6 -12.47 -7.54 6.98
CA ALA A 6 -11.15 -7.30 6.42
C ALA A 6 -11.06 -7.78 4.96
N SER A 7 -11.62 -8.96 4.64
CA SER A 7 -11.60 -9.47 3.25
C SER A 7 -12.53 -8.67 2.34
N ALA A 8 -13.68 -8.19 2.84
CA ALA A 8 -14.61 -7.38 2.05
C ALA A 8 -14.01 -6.02 1.65
N ARG A 9 -13.22 -5.38 2.54
CA ARG A 9 -12.53 -4.11 2.27
C ARG A 9 -11.34 -4.28 1.33
N MET A 10 -10.53 -5.32 1.52
CA MET A 10 -9.45 -5.63 0.56
C MET A 10 -9.97 -5.91 -0.85
N ASN A 11 -11.07 -6.68 -0.96
CA ASN A 11 -11.70 -6.94 -2.26
C ASN A 11 -12.27 -5.67 -2.94
N GLN A 12 -12.58 -4.61 -2.20
CA GLN A 12 -12.98 -3.31 -2.78
C GLN A 12 -11.78 -2.48 -3.25
N TYR A 13 -10.64 -2.56 -2.55
CA TYR A 13 -9.38 -1.93 -2.98
C TYR A 13 -8.81 -2.61 -4.22
N GLU A 14 -8.83 -3.94 -4.27
CA GLU A 14 -8.37 -4.73 -5.42
C GLU A 14 -9.20 -4.48 -6.70
N ARG A 15 -10.49 -4.12 -6.56
CA ARG A 15 -11.39 -3.82 -7.67
C ARG A 15 -11.41 -2.34 -8.07
N GLY A 16 -10.61 -1.48 -7.42
CA GLY A 16 -10.48 -0.06 -7.76
C GLY A 16 -11.73 0.80 -7.49
N VAL A 17 -12.68 0.34 -6.66
CA VAL A 17 -13.96 1.04 -6.43
C VAL A 17 -13.81 2.18 -5.43
N HIS A 18 -12.91 2.06 -4.45
CA HIS A 18 -12.56 3.12 -3.50
C HIS A 18 -11.05 3.13 -3.30
N ALA A 19 -10.41 4.31 -3.36
CA ALA A 19 -9.03 4.45 -2.93
C ALA A 19 -8.98 4.43 -1.38
N PRO A 20 -8.06 3.68 -0.76
CA PRO A 20 -7.83 3.76 0.67
C PRO A 20 -7.45 5.20 1.07
N ASP A 21 -7.87 5.63 2.26
CA ASP A 21 -7.40 6.92 2.79
C ASP A 21 -5.89 6.84 3.09
N PHE A 22 -5.24 8.00 3.21
CA PHE A 22 -3.79 8.04 3.40
C PHE A 22 -3.35 7.25 4.64
N LYS A 23 -4.14 7.30 5.73
CA LYS A 23 -3.88 6.55 6.96
C LYS A 23 -3.88 5.04 6.74
N THR A 24 -4.79 4.53 5.93
CA THR A 24 -4.82 3.12 5.55
C THR A 24 -3.60 2.75 4.74
N VAL A 25 -3.15 3.63 3.83
CA VAL A 25 -1.94 3.40 3.03
C VAL A 25 -0.67 3.43 3.90
N GLU A 26 -0.59 4.31 4.89
CA GLU A 26 0.51 4.30 5.89
C GLU A 26 0.51 3.02 6.74
N ALA A 27 -0.67 2.55 7.16
CA ALA A 27 -0.77 1.29 7.90
C ALA A 27 -0.34 0.10 7.03
N LEU A 28 -0.72 0.08 5.76
CA LEU A 28 -0.31 -0.93 4.79
C LEU A 28 1.19 -0.88 4.53
N SER A 29 1.76 0.31 4.34
CA SER A 29 3.19 0.48 4.07
C SER A 29 4.05 0.00 5.25
N ALA A 30 3.61 0.27 6.48
CA ALA A 30 4.25 -0.23 7.70
C ALA A 30 4.23 -1.77 7.81
N VAL A 31 3.11 -2.41 7.45
CA VAL A 31 2.99 -3.89 7.47
C VAL A 31 3.82 -4.53 6.36
N LEU A 32 3.81 -3.94 5.16
CA LEU A 32 4.54 -4.42 3.98
C LEU A 32 6.04 -4.08 4.03
N ARG A 33 6.46 -3.22 4.96
CA ARG A 33 7.84 -2.71 5.08
C ARG A 33 8.35 -2.06 3.80
N VAL A 34 7.48 -1.28 3.16
CA VAL A 34 7.80 -0.48 1.98
C VAL A 34 7.51 0.99 2.26
N PRO A 35 8.14 1.95 1.56
CA PRO A 35 7.77 3.35 1.67
C PRO A 35 6.34 3.59 1.21
N THR A 36 5.60 4.45 1.90
CA THR A 36 4.22 4.81 1.52
C THR A 36 4.13 5.30 0.07
N ALA A 37 5.16 6.01 -0.41
CA ALA A 37 5.25 6.48 -1.79
C ALA A 37 5.25 5.35 -2.83
N PHE A 38 5.74 4.16 -2.49
CA PHE A 38 5.76 3.00 -3.37
C PHE A 38 4.34 2.58 -3.78
N LEU A 39 3.37 2.68 -2.85
CA LEU A 39 1.99 2.26 -3.07
C LEU A 39 1.20 3.19 -4.00
N PHE A 40 1.76 4.35 -4.37
CA PHE A 40 1.17 5.30 -5.31
C PHE A 40 1.98 5.44 -6.61
N CYS A 41 3.11 4.76 -6.73
CA CYS A 41 3.99 4.84 -7.89
C CYS A 41 3.53 3.87 -8.98
N ILE A 42 3.32 4.37 -10.19
CA ILE A 42 2.89 3.55 -11.34
C ILE A 42 4.08 3.17 -12.21
N GLU A 43 5.12 4.01 -12.23
CA GLU A 43 6.32 3.80 -13.03
C GLU A 43 7.25 2.79 -12.36
N ASP A 44 7.42 1.62 -12.97
CA ASP A 44 8.23 0.51 -12.42
C ASP A 44 9.65 0.95 -12.03
N GLU A 45 10.35 1.69 -12.92
CA GLU A 45 11.71 2.17 -12.66
C GLU A 45 11.80 3.14 -11.47
N LEU A 46 10.74 3.92 -11.23
CA LEU A 46 10.68 4.84 -10.10
C LEU A 46 10.31 4.09 -8.83
N ALA A 47 9.41 3.11 -8.92
CA ALA A 47 9.00 2.26 -7.80
C ALA A 47 10.20 1.49 -7.24
N GLU A 48 11.06 0.94 -8.10
CA GLU A 48 12.33 0.31 -7.70
C GLU A 48 13.24 1.27 -6.93
N LYS A 49 13.43 2.51 -7.43
CA LYS A 49 14.24 3.53 -6.73
C LYS A 49 13.65 3.92 -5.37
N ILE A 50 12.33 3.98 -5.27
CA ILE A 50 11.64 4.25 -4.01
C ILE A 50 11.86 3.09 -3.02
N LEU A 51 11.76 1.84 -3.46
CA LEU A 51 12.05 0.68 -2.60
C LEU A 51 13.49 0.68 -2.10
N ASP A 52 14.45 0.94 -2.98
CA ASP A 52 15.87 0.98 -2.63
C ASP A 52 16.19 2.05 -1.58
N TRP A 53 15.48 3.19 -1.60
CA TRP A 53 15.63 4.22 -0.57
C TRP A 53 15.27 3.70 0.83
N SER A 54 14.30 2.79 0.94
CA SER A 54 13.88 2.20 2.22
C SER A 54 14.95 1.32 2.86
N SER A 55 15.86 0.74 2.07
CA SER A 55 16.92 -0.14 2.57
C SER A 55 18.07 0.62 3.25
N GLN A 56 18.06 1.95 3.17
CA GLN A 56 19.12 2.84 3.67
C GLN A 56 18.73 3.58 4.96
N CYS A 57 17.54 3.33 5.52
CA CYS A 57 17.05 3.91 6.77
C CYS A 57 16.88 2.86 7.88
#